data_AF-D3D4N5-F1
#
_entry.id   AF-D3D4N5-F1
#
_cell.length_a   1.000
_cell.length_b   1.000
_cell.length_c   1.000
_cell.angle_alpha   90.00
_cell.angle_beta   90.00
_cell.angle_gamma   90.00
#
_symmetry.space_group_name_H-M   'P 1'
#
loop_
_entity.id
_entity.type
_entity.pdbx_description
1 polymer ?
#
loop_
_entity_poly.entity_id
_entity_poly.type
_entity_poly.pdbx_seq_one_letter_code
_entity_poly.pdbx_strand_id
1 'polypeptide(L)'
;MFAALACLSGALVLSLALVTASQAFTATPVDCQAHVVRPGETLWEVARGIDPEADTRAVVRRLMSLNDLPTVDLVPGQPLCLP
;
A
#
# COMPACT_ATOMS: atom_id res chain seq x y z
N MET A 1 -23.70 50.01 0.63
CA MET A 1 -24.08 48.87 1.50
C MET A 1 -24.58 47.64 0.72
N PHE A 2 -24.21 47.44 -0.56
CA PHE A 2 -24.59 46.25 -1.36
C PHE A 2 -23.40 45.44 -1.91
N ALA A 3 -22.18 46.00 -1.92
CA ALA A 3 -20.99 45.31 -2.39
C ALA A 3 -20.41 44.29 -1.39
N ALA A 4 -20.75 44.40 -0.10
CA ALA A 4 -20.25 43.50 0.93
C ALA A 4 -20.95 42.12 0.93
N LEU A 5 -22.15 42.02 0.36
CA LEU A 5 -22.92 40.77 0.35
C LEU A 5 -22.50 39.80 -0.77
N ALA A 6 -21.87 40.30 -1.84
CA ALA A 6 -21.44 39.47 -2.98
C ALA A 6 -20.06 38.83 -2.78
N CYS A 7 -19.21 39.37 -1.89
CA CYS A 7 -17.91 38.79 -1.58
C CYS A 7 -18.02 37.57 -0.64
N LEU A 8 -19.12 37.46 0.11
CA LEU A 8 -19.30 36.36 1.06
C LEU A 8 -19.62 35.02 0.38
N SER A 9 -20.24 35.05 -0.80
CA SER A 9 -20.64 33.85 -1.54
C SER A 9 -19.50 33.24 -2.36
N GLY A 10 -18.52 34.03 -2.81
CA GLY A 10 -17.37 33.51 -3.57
C GLY A 10 -16.36 32.73 -2.72
N ALA A 11 -16.13 33.18 -1.48
CA ALA A 11 -15.17 32.53 -0.58
C ALA A 11 -15.68 31.18 -0.02
N LEU A 12 -17.00 31.03 0.12
CA LEU A 12 -17.59 29.81 0.69
C LEU A 12 -17.55 28.62 -0.29
N VAL A 13 -17.68 28.87 -1.60
CA VAL A 13 -17.69 27.81 -2.63
C VAL A 13 -16.27 27.31 -2.93
N LEU A 14 -15.25 28.18 -2.88
CA LEU A 14 -13.87 27.79 -3.15
C LEU A 14 -13.25 26.96 -2.02
N SER A 15 -13.74 27.12 -0.79
CA SER A 15 -13.27 26.41 0.40
C SER A 15 -13.72 24.94 0.46
N LEU A 16 -14.80 24.59 -0.26
CA LEU A 16 -15.38 23.24 -0.20
C LEU A 16 -14.74 22.26 -1.19
N ALA A 17 -14.01 22.74 -2.18
CA ALA A 17 -13.43 21.89 -3.24
C ALA A 17 -12.06 21.27 -2.89
N LEU A 18 -11.35 21.76 -1.86
CA LEU A 18 -10.04 21.22 -1.46
C LEU A 18 -10.12 20.13 -0.38
N VAL A 19 -11.28 19.93 0.25
CA VAL A 19 -11.42 19.03 1.42
C VAL A 19 -11.77 17.58 1.04
N THR A 20 -12.13 17.30 -0.22
CA THR A 20 -12.59 15.96 -0.63
C THR A 20 -11.50 15.01 -1.15
N ALA A 21 -10.21 15.36 -1.00
CA ALA A 21 -9.11 14.47 -1.38
C ALA A 21 -8.51 13.68 -0.20
N SER A 22 -9.25 13.54 0.91
CA SER A 22 -8.95 12.54 1.93
C SER A 22 -9.41 11.17 1.42
N GLN A 23 -8.62 10.60 0.52
CA GLN A 23 -8.69 9.18 0.17
C GLN A 23 -8.37 8.40 1.45
N ALA A 24 -9.38 8.15 2.29
CA ALA A 24 -9.24 7.30 3.45
C ALA A 24 -9.02 5.88 2.94
N PHE A 25 -7.75 5.53 2.71
CA PHE A 25 -7.33 4.18 2.41
C PHE A 25 -7.71 3.34 3.62
N THR A 26 -8.83 2.62 3.53
CA THR A 26 -9.24 1.67 4.56
C THR A 26 -8.35 0.43 4.38
N ALA A 27 -7.05 0.58 4.67
CA ALA A 27 -6.17 -0.56 4.79
C ALA A 27 -6.67 -1.36 5.99
N THR A 28 -7.35 -2.47 5.74
CA THR A 28 -7.42 -3.54 6.74
C THR A 28 -6.00 -3.78 7.22
N PRO A 29 -5.73 -3.74 8.53
CA PRO A 29 -4.39 -4.06 9.04
C PRO A 29 -4.05 -5.46 8.55
N VAL A 30 -3.15 -5.57 7.59
CA VAL A 30 -2.56 -6.84 7.21
C VAL A 30 -1.59 -7.16 8.34
N ASP A 31 -1.80 -8.30 9.01
CA ASP A 31 -0.82 -8.76 9.99
C ASP A 31 0.49 -8.98 9.24
N CYS A 32 1.51 -8.19 9.61
CA CYS A 32 2.72 -8.04 8.83
C CYS A 32 3.88 -8.55 9.67
N GLN A 33 4.30 -9.79 9.43
CA GLN A 33 5.46 -10.34 10.07
C GLN A 33 6.72 -9.88 9.32
N ALA A 34 7.60 -9.16 10.02
CA ALA A 34 8.88 -8.77 9.47
C ALA A 34 9.80 -10.01 9.31
N HIS A 35 10.18 -10.30 8.07
CA HIS A 35 11.17 -11.31 7.70
C HIS A 35 12.38 -10.63 7.06
N VAL A 36 13.58 -11.11 7.38
CA VAL A 36 14.81 -10.62 6.75
C VAL A 36 15.27 -11.66 5.75
N VAL A 37 15.36 -11.26 4.48
CA VAL A 37 15.76 -12.14 3.38
C VAL A 37 17.16 -12.70 3.63
N ARG A 38 17.28 -14.03 3.55
CA ARG A 38 18.54 -14.74 3.70
C ARG A 38 19.32 -14.78 2.38
N PRO A 39 20.66 -14.90 2.42
CA PRO A 39 21.45 -15.11 1.22
C PRO A 39 20.97 -16.35 0.44
N GLY A 40 20.66 -16.17 -0.85
CA GLY A 40 20.19 -17.25 -1.74
C GLY A 40 18.68 -17.55 -1.65
N GLU A 41 17.95 -16.88 -0.76
CA GLU A 41 16.50 -17.02 -0.66
C GLU A 41 15.79 -16.30 -1.82
N THR A 42 14.77 -16.94 -2.37
CA THR A 42 13.96 -16.39 -3.46
C THR A 42 12.53 -16.10 -3.01
N LEU A 43 11.89 -15.10 -3.63
CA LEU A 43 10.50 -14.77 -3.32
C LEU A 43 9.55 -15.96 -3.53
N TRP A 44 9.89 -16.86 -4.45
CA TRP A 44 9.18 -18.11 -4.70
C TRP A 44 9.30 -19.12 -3.56
N GLU A 45 10.48 -19.26 -2.95
CA GLU A 45 10.67 -20.12 -1.78
C GLU A 45 9.92 -19.59 -0.57
N VAL A 46 9.99 -18.26 -0.34
CA VAL A 46 9.21 -17.60 0.70
C VAL A 46 7.72 -17.85 0.48
N ALA A 47 7.22 -17.63 -0.74
CA ALA A 47 5.81 -17.84 -1.07
C ALA A 47 5.33 -19.28 -0.82
N ARG A 48 6.13 -20.30 -1.19
CA ARG A 48 5.83 -21.71 -0.91
C ARG A 48 5.83 -22.03 0.59
N GLY A 49 6.66 -21.33 1.37
CA GLY A 49 6.73 -21.53 2.82
C GLY A 49 5.52 -20.96 3.56
N ILE A 50 4.89 -19.91 3.02
CA ILE A 50 3.71 -19.27 3.61
C ILE A 50 2.46 -20.12 3.40
N ASP A 51 2.20 -20.51 2.15
CA ASP A 51 1.02 -21.32 1.80
C ASP A 51 1.39 -22.33 0.70
N PRO A 52 1.70 -23.58 1.08
CA PRO A 52 2.12 -24.61 0.13
C PRO A 52 0.98 -25.16 -0.74
N GLU A 53 -0.28 -24.99 -0.31
CA GLU A 53 -1.45 -25.50 -1.02
C GLU A 53 -2.01 -24.46 -2.01
N ALA A 54 -1.74 -23.18 -1.80
CA ALA A 54 -2.12 -22.11 -2.72
C ALA A 54 -1.25 -22.05 -3.98
N ASP A 55 -1.79 -21.40 -5.03
CA ASP A 55 -1.00 -21.07 -6.21
C ASP A 55 0.15 -20.13 -5.82
N THR A 56 1.37 -20.64 -5.90
CA THR A 56 2.58 -19.89 -5.57
C THR A 56 2.68 -18.57 -6.36
N ARG A 57 2.21 -18.52 -7.61
CA ARG A 57 2.22 -17.28 -8.41
C ARG A 57 1.28 -16.23 -7.83
N ALA A 58 0.13 -16.65 -7.30
CA ALA A 58 -0.79 -15.75 -6.63
C ALA A 58 -0.19 -15.20 -5.34
N VAL A 59 0.46 -16.05 -4.55
CA VAL A 59 1.14 -15.66 -3.31
C VAL A 59 2.31 -14.70 -3.60
N VAL A 60 3.13 -14.98 -4.63
CA VAL A 60 4.21 -14.07 -5.07
C VAL A 60 3.66 -12.71 -5.45
N ARG A 61 2.60 -12.63 -6.27
CA ARG A 61 1.97 -11.35 -6.63
C ARG A 61 1.44 -10.59 -5.42
N ARG A 62 0.86 -11.31 -4.45
CA ARG A 62 0.40 -10.72 -3.18
C ARG A 62 1.56 -10.17 -2.37
N LEU A 63 2.65 -10.92 -2.23
CA LEU A 63 3.87 -10.47 -1.54
C LEU A 63 4.49 -9.26 -2.21
N MET A 64 4.57 -9.25 -3.55
CA MET A 64 5.07 -8.09 -4.30
C MET A 64 4.21 -6.85 -4.05
N SER A 65 2.88 -7.00 -4.07
CA SER A 65 1.95 -5.90 -3.78
C SER A 65 2.01 -5.44 -2.32
N LEU A 66 2.27 -6.34 -1.38
CA LEU A 66 2.36 -6.03 0.05
C LEU A 66 3.65 -5.27 0.38
N ASN A 67 4.71 -5.50 -0.40
CA ASN A 67 6.05 -4.97 -0.16
C ASN A 67 6.48 -3.92 -1.21
N ASP A 68 5.56 -3.49 -2.07
CA ASP A 68 5.81 -2.58 -3.20
C ASP A 68 7.03 -2.99 -4.05
N LEU A 69 7.19 -4.30 -4.28
CA LEU A 69 8.33 -4.83 -5.03
C LEU A 69 8.13 -4.67 -6.54
N PRO A 70 9.05 -4.00 -7.25
CA PRO A 70 8.95 -3.82 -8.70
C PRO A 70 9.30 -5.09 -9.48
N THR A 71 10.10 -5.99 -8.89
CA THR A 71 10.49 -7.28 -9.48
C THR A 71 10.42 -8.39 -8.43
N VAL A 72 10.63 -9.64 -8.87
CA VAL A 72 10.68 -10.82 -7.98
C VAL A 72 12.05 -11.04 -7.33
N ASP A 73 13.03 -10.20 -7.67
CA ASP A 73 14.38 -10.31 -7.16
C ASP A 73 14.44 -9.80 -5.72
N LEU A 74 15.12 -10.55 -4.86
CA LEU A 74 15.32 -10.17 -3.47
C LEU A 74 16.79 -9.90 -3.21
N VAL A 75 17.06 -8.90 -2.37
CA VAL A 75 18.40 -8.59 -1.89
C VAL A 75 18.59 -9.22 -0.51
N PRO A 76 19.69 -9.95 -0.25
CA PRO A 76 19.98 -10.45 1.09
C PRO A 76 20.02 -9.31 2.12
N GLY A 77 19.36 -9.50 3.26
CA GLY A 77 19.20 -8.48 4.30
C GLY A 77 18.04 -7.51 4.06
N GLN A 78 17.33 -7.62 2.94
CA GLN A 78 16.12 -6.84 2.68
C GLN A 78 15.00 -7.24 3.67
N PRO A 79 14.33 -6.27 4.31
CA PRO A 79 13.13 -6.55 5.08
C PRO A 79 11.96 -6.86 4.15
N LEU A 80 11.20 -7.89 4.49
CA LEU A 80 10.03 -8.34 3.77
C LEU A 80 8.88 -8.52 4.77
N CYS A 81 7.77 -7.86 4.51
CA CYS A 81 6.50 -8.06 5.17
C CYS A 81 5.83 -9.34 4.66
N LEU A 82 5.59 -10.29 5.54
CA LEU A 82 4.85 -11.51 5.25
C LEU A 82 3.42 -11.39 5.83
N PRO A 83 2.38 -11.81 5.08
CA PRO A 83 0.99 -11.84 5.56
C PRO A 83 0.71 -12.98 6.54
#